data_AF-A0AAV0CED6-F1
#
_entry.id   AF-A0AAV0CED6-F1
#
_cell.length_a   1.000
_cell.length_b   1.000
_cell.length_c   1.000
_cell.angle_alpha   90.00
_cell.angle_beta   90.00
_cell.angle_gamma   90.00
#
_symmetry.space_group_name_H-M   'P 1'
#
loop_
_entity.id
_entity.type
_entity.pdbx_description
1 polymer ?
#
loop_
_entity_poly.entity_id
_entity_poly.type
_entity_poly.pdbx_seq_one_letter_code
_entity_poly.pdbx_strand_id
1 'polypeptide(L)'
;MANLVNAVSENVVVENNVDEIPENNVSVTNCGDTLDYVATGSQRVDLTGMPEKFSGHFFKRCQQRMKIWLITKGLLSVIMTVCPPVVESDPKSLERQALWRERDEIAKGMILLGLSNMLFDVYCTLHGTAKDLWDELDKKYNTEDHGLEKYIVSKFLRFDMKEGKSVLEQTQEFELILHSLRE
;
A
#
# COMPACT_ATOMS: atom_id res chain seq x y z
N MET A 1 10.37 -70.76 -39.04
CA MET A 1 9.05 -70.48 -39.65
C MET A 1 8.86 -68.97 -39.58
N ALA A 2 9.50 -68.23 -40.50
CA ALA A 2 8.86 -67.68 -41.72
C ALA A 2 8.01 -66.43 -41.36
N ASN A 3 8.17 -65.21 -41.88
CA ASN A 3 8.92 -64.60 -42.99
C ASN A 3 9.16 -63.11 -42.57
N LEU A 4 10.30 -62.43 -42.80
CA LEU A 4 10.80 -61.85 -44.08
C LEU A 4 9.65 -61.11 -44.82
N VAL A 5 9.65 -59.79 -45.02
CA VAL A 5 10.44 -58.99 -46.00
C VAL A 5 9.46 -57.93 -46.52
N ASN A 6 9.66 -56.62 -46.32
CA ASN A 6 10.29 -55.66 -47.24
C ASN A 6 9.81 -54.26 -46.78
N ALA A 7 10.44 -53.12 -46.99
CA ALA A 7 11.72 -52.68 -47.53
C ALA A 7 11.81 -51.18 -47.12
N VAL A 8 12.91 -50.71 -46.52
CA VAL A 8 13.90 -49.81 -47.15
C VAL A 8 13.22 -48.58 -47.80
N SER A 9 13.12 -47.44 -47.10
CA SER A 9 14.18 -46.45 -46.86
C SER A 9 14.69 -45.80 -48.13
N GLU A 10 14.44 -44.51 -48.28
CA GLU A 10 15.39 -43.43 -48.60
C GLU A 10 14.58 -42.16 -48.95
N ASN A 11 14.88 -40.95 -48.50
CA ASN A 11 15.80 -40.44 -47.48
C ASN A 11 15.56 -38.90 -47.41
N VAL A 12 16.12 -38.24 -46.37
CA VAL A 12 16.71 -36.86 -46.42
C VAL A 12 15.67 -35.70 -46.37
N VAL A 13 15.65 -34.76 -45.41
CA VAL A 13 16.59 -34.23 -44.41
C VAL A 13 15.82 -33.74 -43.16
N VAL A 14 16.45 -33.91 -42.00
CA VAL A 14 16.13 -33.29 -40.72
C VAL A 14 16.65 -31.86 -40.69
N GLU A 15 15.79 -30.87 -40.42
CA GLU A 15 16.18 -29.72 -39.60
C GLU A 15 15.08 -29.40 -38.60
N ASN A 16 15.43 -29.57 -37.32
CA ASN A 16 14.67 -29.14 -36.16
C ASN A 16 14.64 -27.60 -36.13
N ASN A 17 13.51 -26.99 -35.79
CA ASN A 17 13.49 -25.76 -35.00
C ASN A 17 12.12 -25.55 -34.32
N VAL A 18 12.13 -25.83 -33.02
CA VAL A 18 11.43 -25.20 -31.88
C VAL A 18 10.02 -24.62 -32.09
N ASP A 19 9.09 -25.21 -31.35
CA ASP A 19 7.66 -24.96 -31.16
C ASP A 19 7.19 -23.48 -31.21
N GLU A 20 6.29 -23.17 -32.15
CA GLU A 20 5.28 -22.11 -32.03
C GLU A 20 4.03 -22.68 -31.33
N ILE A 21 3.60 -22.07 -30.22
CA ILE A 21 2.35 -22.39 -29.52
C ILE A 21 1.21 -21.60 -30.19
N PRO A 22 0.11 -22.24 -30.66
CA PRO A 22 -1.04 -21.51 -31.17
C PRO A 22 -2.00 -21.14 -30.03
N GLU A 23 -2.37 -19.87 -29.95
CA GLU A 23 -3.53 -19.39 -29.20
C GLU A 23 -4.81 -19.95 -29.81
N ASN A 24 -5.68 -20.59 -29.02
CA ASN A 24 -7.14 -20.42 -29.17
C ASN A 24 -7.98 -20.98 -28.00
N ASN A 25 -8.88 -20.10 -27.54
CA ASN A 25 -10.23 -20.26 -27.01
C ASN A 25 -10.57 -21.33 -25.94
N VAL A 26 -10.66 -20.89 -24.67
CA VAL A 26 -11.62 -21.48 -23.72
C VAL A 26 -12.61 -20.41 -23.29
N SER A 27 -13.87 -20.66 -23.62
CA SER A 27 -15.07 -19.92 -23.23
C SER A 27 -15.27 -19.96 -21.71
N VAL A 28 -15.25 -18.80 -21.06
CA VAL A 28 -15.74 -18.66 -19.68
C VAL A 28 -17.18 -18.20 -19.74
N THR A 29 -18.10 -19.10 -19.39
CA THR A 29 -19.53 -18.82 -19.25
C THR A 29 -19.81 -17.97 -18.02
N ASN A 30 -20.61 -16.92 -18.25
CA ASN A 30 -21.14 -15.98 -17.27
C ASN A 30 -21.76 -16.64 -16.04
N CYS A 31 -21.50 -16.06 -14.87
CA CYS A 31 -22.52 -15.95 -13.82
C CYS A 31 -22.79 -14.45 -13.64
N GLY A 32 -23.83 -13.97 -14.32
CA GLY A 32 -24.30 -12.60 -14.18
C GLY A 32 -25.13 -12.45 -12.92
N ASP A 33 -24.88 -11.38 -12.20
CA ASP A 33 -25.92 -10.49 -11.72
C ASP A 33 -25.43 -9.07 -12.00
N THR A 34 -26.07 -8.40 -12.95
CA THR A 34 -25.85 -6.99 -13.28
C THR A 34 -26.36 -6.14 -12.13
N LEU A 35 -25.45 -5.73 -11.25
CA LEU A 35 -25.60 -4.48 -10.54
C LEU A 35 -25.24 -3.38 -11.53
N ASP A 36 -26.26 -2.64 -11.99
CA ASP A 36 -26.11 -1.41 -12.76
C ASP A 36 -25.36 -0.38 -11.90
N TYR A 37 -24.02 -0.49 -11.87
CA TYR A 37 -23.16 0.53 -11.30
C TYR A 37 -23.18 1.71 -12.26
N VAL A 38 -24.02 2.70 -11.94
CA VAL A 38 -23.96 4.02 -12.56
C VAL A 38 -22.56 4.55 -12.27
N ALA A 39 -21.68 4.47 -13.28
CA ALA A 39 -20.34 5.02 -13.26
C ALA A 39 -20.44 6.55 -13.15
N THR A 40 -20.64 7.02 -11.92
CA THR A 40 -20.60 8.42 -11.58
C THR A 40 -19.13 8.79 -11.55
N GLY A 41 -18.67 9.45 -12.62
CA GLY A 41 -17.35 10.07 -12.81
C GLY A 41 -16.22 9.46 -11.98
N SER A 42 -15.49 8.50 -12.56
CA SER A 42 -14.19 8.03 -12.03
C SER A 42 -13.19 9.17 -12.03
N GLN A 43 -13.24 10.04 -11.02
CA GLN A 43 -12.21 11.02 -10.78
C GLN A 43 -10.93 10.25 -10.45
N ARG A 44 -9.96 10.29 -11.36
CA ARG A 44 -8.66 9.65 -11.15
C ARG A 44 -8.12 10.09 -9.79
N VAL A 45 -7.83 9.13 -8.93
CA VAL A 45 -7.24 9.38 -7.62
C VAL A 45 -5.88 10.04 -7.86
N ASP A 46 -5.77 11.32 -7.53
CA ASP A 46 -4.52 12.07 -7.68
C ASP A 46 -3.52 11.62 -6.60
N LEU A 47 -2.50 10.88 -7.03
CA LEU A 47 -1.44 10.37 -6.16
C LEU A 47 -0.28 11.36 -5.95
N THR A 48 -0.40 12.61 -6.43
CA THR A 48 0.64 13.63 -6.24
C THR A 48 0.91 13.86 -4.75
N GLY A 49 2.19 13.91 -4.38
CA GLY A 49 2.63 14.12 -3.00
C GLY A 49 2.53 12.88 -2.10
N MET A 50 2.33 11.69 -2.68
CA MET A 50 2.24 10.44 -1.93
C MET A 50 3.48 10.23 -1.04
N PRO A 51 3.30 9.92 0.26
CA PRO A 51 4.40 9.62 1.17
C PRO A 51 5.24 8.41 0.73
N GLU A 52 6.46 8.32 1.25
CA GLU A 52 7.25 7.09 1.15
C GLU A 52 6.50 5.90 1.76
N LYS A 53 6.64 4.73 1.11
CA LYS A 53 6.01 3.49 1.55
C LYS A 53 6.45 3.12 2.96
N PHE A 54 5.48 2.80 3.82
CA PHE A 54 5.72 2.28 5.16
C PHE A 54 6.20 0.83 5.10
N SER A 55 7.39 0.57 5.63
CA SER A 55 8.03 -0.75 5.65
C SER A 55 8.00 -1.45 7.01
N GLY A 56 7.28 -0.92 8.00
CA GLY A 56 7.23 -1.46 9.36
C GLY A 56 8.11 -0.70 10.37
N HIS A 57 8.90 0.27 9.93
CA HIS A 57 9.77 1.08 10.79
C HIS A 57 9.34 2.55 10.85
N PHE A 58 9.70 3.24 11.95
CA PHE A 58 9.41 4.67 12.16
C PHE A 58 7.94 5.05 11.96
N PHE A 59 7.02 4.21 12.47
CA PHE A 59 5.59 4.33 12.21
C PHE A 59 5.03 5.72 12.50
N LYS A 60 5.39 6.37 13.63
CA LYS A 60 4.94 7.74 13.94
C LYS A 60 5.22 8.74 12.81
N ARG A 61 6.40 8.69 12.17
CA ARG A 61 6.76 9.57 11.05
C ARG A 61 5.95 9.23 9.80
N CYS A 62 5.88 7.95 9.44
CA CYS A 62 5.11 7.49 8.29
C CYS A 62 3.62 7.81 8.43
N GLN A 63 3.07 7.55 9.62
CA GLN A 63 1.70 7.85 9.99
C GLN A 63 1.40 9.35 9.87
N GLN A 64 2.28 10.22 10.38
CA GLN A 64 2.06 11.65 10.30
C GLN A 64 2.13 12.18 8.85
N ARG A 65 3.07 11.67 8.04
CA ARG A 65 3.11 11.98 6.60
C ARG A 65 1.82 11.56 5.90
N MET A 66 1.31 10.37 6.22
CA MET A 66 0.05 9.87 5.68
C MET A 66 -1.15 10.73 6.10
N LYS A 67 -1.26 11.10 7.38
CA LYS A 67 -2.30 12.02 7.87
C LYS A 67 -2.28 13.36 7.14
N ILE A 68 -1.10 13.97 7.00
CA ILE A 68 -0.94 15.25 6.27
C ILE A 68 -1.38 15.10 4.81
N TRP A 69 -0.99 14.02 4.16
CA TRP A 69 -1.38 13.77 2.78
C TRP A 69 -2.89 13.57 2.63
N LEU A 70 -3.52 12.79 3.51
CA LEU A 70 -4.99 12.64 3.55
C LEU A 70 -5.70 13.97 3.85
N ILE A 71 -5.13 14.86 4.65
CA ILE A 71 -5.66 16.23 4.83
C ILE A 71 -5.64 16.99 3.50
N THR A 72 -4.52 16.94 2.76
CA THR A 72 -4.42 17.60 1.45
C THR A 72 -5.44 17.06 0.45
N LYS A 73 -5.78 15.77 0.53
CA LYS A 73 -6.83 15.14 -0.28
C LYS A 73 -8.24 15.32 0.30
N GLY A 74 -8.35 15.98 1.46
CA GLY A 74 -9.61 16.21 2.14
C GLY A 74 -10.26 14.93 2.66
N LEU A 75 -9.52 13.85 2.93
CA LEU A 75 -10.02 12.52 3.32
C LEU A 75 -9.81 12.17 4.80
N LEU A 76 -9.10 13.01 5.57
CA LEU A 76 -8.82 12.76 6.99
C LEU A 76 -10.08 12.46 7.80
N SER A 77 -11.20 13.12 7.51
CA SER A 77 -12.44 12.91 8.25
C SER A 77 -12.96 11.48 8.18
N VAL A 78 -12.69 10.76 7.09
CA VAL A 78 -13.21 9.40 6.91
C VAL A 78 -12.51 8.40 7.82
N ILE A 79 -11.19 8.53 7.97
CA ILE A 79 -10.41 7.63 8.83
C ILE A 79 -10.60 7.91 10.33
N MET A 80 -11.29 9.00 10.69
CA MET A 80 -11.56 9.40 12.07
C MET A 80 -13.02 9.20 12.48
N THR A 81 -13.93 8.95 11.53
CA THR A 81 -15.37 8.85 11.77
C THR A 81 -15.90 7.49 11.36
N VAL A 82 -17.07 7.14 11.89
CA VAL A 82 -17.82 5.96 11.44
C VAL A 82 -18.81 6.34 10.35
N CYS A 83 -19.23 5.36 9.56
CA CYS A 83 -20.22 5.55 8.50
C CYS A 83 -21.49 6.20 9.09
N PRO A 84 -21.97 7.32 8.52
CA PRO A 84 -23.16 8.00 9.01
C PRO A 84 -24.40 7.10 8.82
N PRO A 85 -25.33 7.05 9.79
CA PRO A 85 -26.54 6.26 9.67
C PRO A 85 -27.51 6.87 8.64
N VAL A 86 -28.28 6.02 7.97
CA VAL A 86 -29.42 6.46 7.15
C VAL A 86 -30.58 6.78 8.08
N VAL A 87 -31.21 7.93 7.89
CA VAL A 87 -32.34 8.41 8.67
C VAL A 87 -33.52 8.58 7.72
N GLU A 88 -34.57 7.78 7.87
CA GLU A 88 -35.72 7.75 6.95
C GLU A 88 -36.41 9.12 6.80
N SER A 89 -36.41 9.93 7.86
CA SER A 89 -36.99 11.27 7.85
C SER A 89 -36.13 12.31 7.12
N ASP A 90 -34.89 11.99 6.77
CA ASP A 90 -33.98 12.87 6.02
C ASP A 90 -33.58 12.23 4.68
N PRO A 91 -34.17 12.68 3.56
CA PRO A 91 -33.84 12.20 2.22
C PRO A 91 -32.34 12.34 1.87
N LYS A 92 -31.62 13.30 2.49
CA LYS A 92 -30.19 13.52 2.24
C LYS A 92 -29.29 12.57 3.03
N SER A 93 -29.84 11.80 3.97
CA SER A 93 -29.05 10.86 4.77
C SER A 93 -28.45 9.74 3.92
N LEU A 94 -29.19 9.28 2.90
CA LEU A 94 -28.74 8.27 1.94
C LEU A 94 -27.59 8.80 1.06
N GLU A 95 -27.74 10.02 0.54
CA GLU A 95 -26.70 10.70 -0.26
C GLU A 95 -25.42 10.93 0.55
N ARG A 96 -25.56 11.40 1.80
CA ARG A 96 -24.42 11.56 2.72
C ARG A 96 -23.71 10.25 3.01
N GLN A 97 -24.45 9.16 3.18
CA GLN A 97 -23.87 7.84 3.38
C GLN A 97 -23.14 7.35 2.13
N ALA A 98 -23.74 7.49 0.95
CA ALA A 98 -23.12 7.09 -0.31
C ALA A 98 -21.80 7.84 -0.55
N LEU A 99 -21.80 9.16 -0.38
CA LEU A 99 -20.59 9.99 -0.51
C LEU A 99 -19.53 9.62 0.53
N TRP A 100 -19.95 9.30 1.76
CA TRP A 100 -19.01 8.84 2.78
C TRP A 100 -18.35 7.50 2.39
N ARG A 101 -19.12 6.53 1.88
CA ARG A 101 -18.59 5.23 1.45
C ARG A 101 -17.62 5.35 0.28
N GLU A 102 -17.93 6.21 -0.70
CA GLU A 102 -17.01 6.48 -1.80
C GLU A 102 -15.66 7.02 -1.29
N ARG A 103 -15.72 8.00 -0.38
CA ARG A 103 -14.50 8.58 0.23
C ARG A 103 -13.77 7.57 1.13
N ASP A 104 -14.48 6.63 1.74
CA ASP A 104 -13.91 5.54 2.54
C ASP A 104 -13.10 4.57 1.69
N GLU A 105 -13.65 4.12 0.56
CA GLU A 105 -12.93 3.25 -0.38
C GLU A 105 -11.67 3.94 -0.93
N ILE A 106 -11.77 5.24 -1.27
CA ILE A 106 -10.60 6.02 -1.73
C ILE A 106 -9.55 6.13 -0.62
N ALA A 107 -9.95 6.48 0.60
CA ALA A 107 -9.03 6.61 1.74
C ALA A 107 -8.35 5.28 2.05
N LYS A 108 -9.10 4.17 2.03
CA LYS A 108 -8.57 2.82 2.23
C LYS A 108 -7.54 2.46 1.16
N GLY A 109 -7.84 2.70 -0.12
CA GLY A 109 -6.92 2.49 -1.22
C GLY A 109 -5.63 3.32 -1.08
N MET A 110 -5.76 4.60 -0.69
CA MET A 110 -4.62 5.49 -0.42
C MET A 110 -3.72 5.00 0.71
N ILE A 111 -4.30 4.54 1.82
CA ILE A 111 -3.54 3.97 2.95
C ILE A 111 -2.79 2.72 2.47
N LEU A 112 -3.47 1.82 1.76
CA LEU A 112 -2.88 0.59 1.24
C LEU A 112 -1.71 0.87 0.28
N LEU A 113 -1.85 1.82 -0.65
CA LEU A 113 -0.77 2.23 -1.54
C LEU A 113 0.45 2.80 -0.78
N GLY A 114 0.20 3.42 0.37
CA GLY A 114 1.23 3.89 1.28
C GLY A 114 1.97 2.80 2.04
N LEU A 115 1.60 1.53 1.88
CA LEU A 115 2.29 0.39 2.49
C LEU A 115 3.36 -0.18 1.54
N SER A 116 4.38 -0.81 2.11
CA SER A 116 5.27 -1.71 1.37
C SER A 116 4.49 -2.91 0.84
N ASN A 117 4.97 -3.55 -0.22
CA ASN A 117 4.26 -4.66 -0.86
C ASN A 117 3.93 -5.80 0.14
N MET A 118 4.88 -6.15 1.02
CA MET A 118 4.65 -7.16 2.06
C MET A 118 3.51 -6.78 3.00
N LEU A 119 3.42 -5.51 3.41
CA LEU A 119 2.33 -5.06 4.28
C LEU A 119 1.01 -4.92 3.50
N PHE A 120 1.07 -4.48 2.23
CA PHE A 120 -0.09 -4.45 1.36
C PHE A 120 -0.74 -5.83 1.26
N ASP A 121 0.03 -6.88 1.01
CA ASP A 121 -0.49 -8.26 0.87
C ASP A 121 -1.17 -8.77 2.15
N VAL A 122 -0.69 -8.34 3.32
CA VAL A 122 -1.29 -8.67 4.61
C VAL A 122 -2.61 -7.91 4.85
N TYR A 123 -2.67 -6.63 4.46
CA TYR A 123 -3.77 -5.74 4.83
C TYR A 123 -4.81 -5.52 3.73
N CYS A 124 -4.52 -5.85 2.47
CA CYS A 124 -5.46 -5.64 1.35
C CYS A 124 -6.72 -6.50 1.47
N THR A 125 -6.62 -7.64 2.15
CA THR A 125 -7.74 -8.55 2.43
C THR A 125 -8.53 -8.17 3.67
N LEU A 126 -8.08 -7.15 4.43
CA LEU A 126 -8.79 -6.70 5.63
C LEU A 126 -10.16 -6.14 5.25
N HIS A 127 -11.22 -6.82 5.68
CA HIS A 127 -12.58 -6.34 5.56
C HIS A 127 -12.83 -5.24 6.60
N GLY A 128 -13.61 -4.22 6.21
CA GLY A 128 -13.89 -3.06 7.05
C GLY A 128 -13.55 -1.75 6.35
N THR A 129 -13.74 -0.67 7.09
CA THR A 129 -13.57 0.72 6.65
C THR A 129 -12.09 1.13 6.60
N ALA A 130 -11.80 2.28 6.00
CA ALA A 130 -10.47 2.88 6.07
C ALA A 130 -10.06 3.15 7.53
N LYS A 131 -11.04 3.48 8.39
CA LYS A 131 -10.81 3.65 9.84
C LYS A 131 -10.39 2.34 10.50
N ASP A 132 -11.03 1.21 10.19
CA ASP A 132 -10.67 -0.08 10.78
C ASP A 132 -9.23 -0.49 10.40
N LEU A 133 -8.86 -0.28 9.12
CA LEU A 133 -7.48 -0.46 8.67
C LEU A 133 -6.51 0.48 9.40
N TRP A 134 -6.90 1.75 9.56
CA TRP A 134 -6.08 2.74 10.24
C TRP A 134 -5.82 2.37 11.71
N ASP A 135 -6.87 1.96 12.43
CA ASP A 135 -6.81 1.59 13.83
C ASP A 135 -5.99 0.30 14.03
N GLU A 136 -6.10 -0.67 13.12
CA GLU A 136 -5.30 -1.90 13.18
C GLU A 136 -3.80 -1.61 12.96
N LEU A 137 -3.47 -0.73 12.01
CA LEU A 137 -2.11 -0.26 11.80
C LEU A 137 -1.59 0.50 13.02
N ASP A 138 -2.40 1.39 13.61
CA ASP A 138 -2.03 2.11 14.82
C ASP A 138 -1.79 1.14 15.97
N LYS A 139 -2.72 0.25 16.27
CA LYS A 139 -2.58 -0.73 17.35
C LYS A 139 -1.32 -1.60 17.21
N LYS A 140 -0.97 -2.01 15.98
CA LYS A 140 0.18 -2.91 15.76
C LYS A 140 1.53 -2.20 15.78
N TYR A 141 1.61 -0.99 15.23
CA TYR A 141 2.89 -0.30 14.99
C TYR A 141 3.10 0.95 15.85
N ASN A 142 2.04 1.44 16.50
CA ASN A 142 2.11 2.45 17.56
C ASN A 142 2.45 1.79 18.91
N THR A 143 3.32 0.79 18.90
CA THR A 143 3.97 0.31 20.12
C THR A 143 4.89 1.42 20.63
N GLU A 144 4.96 1.56 21.96
CA GLU A 144 5.61 2.65 22.70
C GLU A 144 6.97 3.11 22.15
N ASP A 145 7.35 4.32 22.56
CA ASP A 145 8.33 5.27 21.98
C ASP A 145 9.77 4.79 21.73
N HIS A 146 10.03 3.49 21.80
CA HIS A 146 11.30 2.86 21.46
C HIS A 146 11.77 3.23 20.04
N GLY A 147 10.89 3.63 19.12
CA GLY A 147 11.30 4.11 17.80
C GLY A 147 12.06 5.43 17.86
N LEU A 148 11.60 6.39 18.66
CA LEU A 148 12.25 7.69 18.84
C LEU A 148 13.51 7.53 19.69
N GLU A 149 13.41 6.85 20.82
CA GLU A 149 14.55 6.54 21.69
C GLU A 149 15.65 5.79 20.91
N LYS A 150 15.32 4.73 20.18
CA LYS A 150 16.28 3.99 19.33
C LYS A 150 16.85 4.84 18.20
N TYR A 151 16.07 5.76 17.63
CA TYR A 151 16.57 6.70 16.63
C TYR A 151 17.60 7.65 17.24
N ILE A 152 17.29 8.23 18.40
CA ILE A 152 18.18 9.16 19.10
C ILE A 152 19.45 8.43 19.56
N VAL A 153 19.33 7.23 20.15
CA VAL A 153 20.46 6.36 20.51
C VAL A 153 21.29 6.02 19.27
N SER A 154 20.66 5.65 18.15
CA SER A 154 21.40 5.40 16.91
C SER A 154 22.08 6.65 16.36
N LYS A 155 21.49 7.83 16.50
CA LYS A 155 22.07 9.10 16.05
C LYS A 155 23.26 9.48 16.94
N PHE A 156 23.16 9.27 18.24
CA PHE A 156 24.25 9.43 19.20
C PHE A 156 25.43 8.50 18.87
N LEU A 157 25.16 7.20 18.70
CA LEU A 157 26.20 6.21 18.41
C LEU A 157 26.88 6.41 17.04
N ARG A 158 26.21 7.05 16.10
CA ARG A 158 26.73 7.34 14.75
C ARG A 158 27.28 8.76 14.61
N PHE A 159 27.25 9.56 15.67
CA PHE A 159 27.76 10.92 15.60
C PHE A 159 29.27 10.90 15.42
N ASP A 160 29.74 11.50 14.34
CA ASP A 160 31.14 11.68 14.03
C ASP A 160 31.40 13.14 13.64
N MET A 161 32.51 13.69 14.15
CA MET A 161 32.89 15.04 13.78
C MET A 161 33.40 15.07 12.33
N LYS A 162 32.90 16.01 11.54
CA LYS A 162 33.23 16.23 10.14
C LYS A 162 34.31 17.29 9.98
N GLU A 163 35.23 17.02 9.07
CA GLU A 163 36.21 18.00 8.59
C GLU A 163 35.47 19.18 7.92
N GLY A 164 35.93 20.41 8.16
CA GLY A 164 35.33 21.62 7.57
C GLY A 164 34.19 22.26 8.36
N LYS A 165 33.82 21.73 9.53
CA LYS A 165 32.95 22.42 10.51
C LYS A 165 33.75 22.80 11.76
N SER A 166 33.41 23.93 12.40
CA SER A 166 34.08 24.31 13.66
C SER A 166 33.74 23.33 14.78
N VAL A 167 34.65 23.16 15.74
CA VAL A 167 34.41 22.28 16.91
C VAL A 167 33.20 22.75 17.71
N LEU A 168 32.97 24.07 17.80
CA LEU A 168 31.85 24.65 18.54
C LEU A 168 30.49 24.26 17.93
N GLU A 169 30.32 24.43 16.61
CA GLU A 169 29.07 24.06 15.92
C GLU A 169 28.77 22.57 16.08
N GLN A 170 29.80 21.72 15.96
CA GLN A 170 29.64 20.29 16.11
C GLN A 170 29.34 19.87 17.55
N THR A 171 29.90 20.58 18.54
CA THR A 171 29.58 20.37 19.96
C THR A 171 28.12 20.73 20.25
N GLN A 172 27.61 21.82 19.68
CA GLN A 172 26.19 22.18 19.81
C GLN A 172 25.27 21.15 19.15
N GLU A 173 25.62 20.63 17.97
CA GLU A 173 24.88 19.52 17.33
C GLU A 173 24.85 18.27 18.21
N PHE A 174 25.96 17.95 18.88
CA PHE A 174 26.06 16.82 19.80
C PHE A 174 25.24 17.04 21.09
N GLU A 175 25.27 18.24 21.66
CA GLU A 175 24.47 18.62 22.83
C GLU A 175 22.96 18.45 22.58
N LEU A 176 22.48 18.79 21.38
CA LEU A 176 21.07 18.57 21.00
C LEU A 176 20.71 17.08 20.99
N ILE A 177 21.62 16.22 20.54
CA ILE A 177 21.43 14.76 20.57
C ILE A 177 21.41 14.25 22.02
N LEU A 178 22.34 14.73 22.86
CA LEU A 178 22.40 14.39 24.29
C LEU A 178 21.17 14.84 25.07
N HIS A 179 20.66 16.05 24.79
CA HIS A 179 19.45 16.56 25.41
C HIS A 179 18.26 15.67 25.09
N SER A 180 18.14 15.26 23.82
CA SER A 180 17.09 14.36 23.35
C SER A 180 17.19 12.94 23.96
N LEU A 181 18.36 12.53 24.48
CA LEU A 181 18.53 11.25 25.20
C LEU A 181 18.11 11.29 26.67
N ARG A 182 17.98 12.49 27.25
CA ARG A 182 17.71 12.69 28.68
C ARG A 182 16.21 12.84 28.98
N GLU A 183 15.42 13.23 27.98
CA GLU A 183 13.96 13.30 28.03
C GLU A 183 13.32 11.91 27.93
#